data_AF-A0A3N1PP34-F1
#
_entry.id   AF-A0A3N1PP34-F1
#
_cell.length_a   1.000
_cell.length_b   1.000
_cell.length_c   1.000
_cell.angle_alpha   90.00
_cell.angle_beta   90.00
_cell.angle_gamma   90.00
#
_symmetry.space_group_name_H-M   'P 1'
#
loop_
_entity.id
_entity.type
_entity.pdbx_description
1 polymer ?
#
loop_
_entity_poly.entity_id
_entity_poly.type
_entity_poly.pdbx_seq_one_letter_code
_entity_poly.pdbx_strand_id
1 'polypeptide(L)'
;MCRHTNLRGKDYSAERGRVYEALVNRWDEELLEQDSFALVGMDGNGTEPSYFDAHRGLKLDTRRLIEDPMFHDSKRSQWTQMADLVAYIAYCHVDRHPRNEFAWEWYAAFLSGSDPFGEPQPLNS
;
A
#
# COMPACT_ATOMS: atom_id res chain seq x y z
N MET A 1 10.63 -12.99 7.02
CA MET A 1 11.24 -12.19 5.94
C MET A 1 10.23 -12.24 4.83
N CYS A 2 9.22 -11.37 4.80
CA CYS A 2 8.36 -11.27 3.63
C CYS A 2 9.01 -10.34 2.63
N ARG A 3 10.13 -10.87 2.15
CA ARG A 3 10.68 -10.59 0.86
C ARG A 3 10.43 -11.89 0.08
N HIS A 4 9.34 -11.94 -0.68
CA HIS A 4 9.04 -13.09 -1.55
C HIS A 4 10.01 -13.20 -2.73
N THR A 5 10.91 -12.23 -2.87
CA THR A 5 11.87 -12.11 -3.95
C THR A 5 13.31 -12.05 -3.44
N ASN A 6 14.25 -12.70 -4.12
CA ASN A 6 15.68 -12.57 -3.79
C ASN A 6 16.35 -11.39 -4.52
N LEU A 7 15.58 -10.55 -5.23
CA LEU A 7 16.04 -9.38 -6.00
C LEU A 7 16.55 -8.24 -5.12
N ARG A 8 17.68 -7.62 -5.48
CA ARG A 8 18.34 -6.55 -4.71
C ARG A 8 18.49 -5.29 -5.54
N GLY A 9 18.69 -4.15 -4.88
CA GLY A 9 19.00 -2.88 -5.54
C GLY A 9 17.92 -2.47 -6.54
N LYS A 10 18.33 -2.24 -7.79
CA LYS A 10 17.43 -1.79 -8.87
C LYS A 10 16.26 -2.76 -9.10
N ASP A 11 16.51 -4.05 -9.06
CA ASP A 11 15.48 -5.05 -9.34
C ASP A 11 14.43 -5.12 -8.22
N TYR A 12 14.84 -4.84 -6.98
CA TYR A 12 13.92 -4.72 -5.85
C TYR A 12 13.05 -3.46 -5.94
N SER A 13 13.63 -2.32 -6.32
CA SER A 13 12.86 -1.09 -6.56
C SER A 13 11.87 -1.27 -7.71
N ALA A 14 12.26 -1.93 -8.80
CA ALA A 14 11.36 -2.27 -9.89
C ALA A 14 10.18 -3.16 -9.41
N GLU A 15 10.45 -4.16 -8.57
CA GLU A 15 9.41 -5.01 -8.02
C GLU A 15 8.44 -4.24 -7.11
N ARG A 16 8.94 -3.34 -6.26
CA ARG A 16 8.10 -2.42 -5.47
C ARG A 16 7.20 -1.57 -6.36
N GLY A 17 7.76 -1.05 -7.46
CA GLY A 17 7.00 -0.31 -8.47
C GLY A 17 5.85 -1.14 -9.06
N ARG A 18 6.09 -2.39 -9.45
CA ARG A 18 5.05 -3.28 -9.98
C ARG A 18 3.95 -3.60 -8.97
N VAL A 19 4.33 -3.88 -7.73
CA VAL A 19 3.35 -4.14 -6.67
C VAL A 19 2.49 -2.91 -6.42
N TYR A 20 3.09 -1.72 -6.44
CA TYR A 20 2.33 -0.48 -6.31
C TYR A 20 1.41 -0.23 -7.50
N GLU A 21 1.87 -0.47 -8.72
CA GLU A 21 1.05 -0.36 -9.93
C GLU A 21 -0.16 -1.30 -9.89
N ALA A 22 0.04 -2.57 -9.51
CA ALA A 22 -1.06 -3.52 -9.36
C ALA A 22 -2.07 -3.08 -8.27
N LEU A 23 -1.58 -2.49 -7.17
CA LEU A 23 -2.43 -1.98 -6.10
C LEU A 23 -3.27 -0.78 -6.55
N VAL A 24 -2.65 0.15 -7.29
CA VAL A 24 -3.31 1.33 -7.84
C VAL A 24 -4.39 0.94 -8.86
N ASN A 25 -4.10 -0.04 -9.74
CA ASN A 25 -5.11 -0.55 -10.69
C ASN A 25 -6.30 -1.20 -9.96
N ARG A 26 -6.05 -2.04 -8.95
CA ARG A 26 -7.13 -2.65 -8.16
C ARG A 26 -8.02 -1.61 -7.51
N TRP A 27 -7.42 -0.58 -6.88
CA TRP A 27 -8.20 0.49 -6.27
C TRP A 27 -9.00 1.30 -7.30
N ASP A 28 -8.44 1.57 -8.48
CA ASP A 28 -9.15 2.29 -9.54
C ASP A 28 -10.40 1.51 -10.02
N GLU A 29 -10.26 0.19 -10.18
CA GLU A 29 -11.37 -0.72 -10.51
C GLU A 29 -12.44 -0.74 -9.40
N GLU A 30 -12.03 -0.92 -8.14
CA GLU A 30 -12.95 -0.92 -6.99
C GLU A 30 -13.71 0.42 -6.86
N LEU A 31 -13.01 1.54 -7.05
CA LEU A 31 -13.62 2.88 -7.02
C LEU A 31 -14.58 3.11 -8.19
N LEU A 32 -14.28 2.54 -9.36
CA LEU A 32 -15.15 2.60 -10.53
C LEU A 32 -16.47 1.85 -10.27
N GLU A 33 -16.38 0.67 -9.68
CA GLU A 33 -17.55 -0.13 -9.28
C GLU A 33 -18.40 0.58 -8.21
N GLN A 34 -17.76 1.31 -7.30
CA GLN A 34 -18.41 2.06 -6.22
C GLN A 34 -18.87 3.48 -6.63
N ASP A 35 -18.66 3.87 -7.90
CA ASP A 35 -18.86 5.23 -8.41
C ASP A 35 -18.28 6.32 -7.49
N SER A 36 -17.06 6.09 -7.00
CA SER A 36 -16.39 6.93 -6.02
C SER A 36 -15.05 7.45 -6.55
N PHE A 37 -14.45 8.42 -5.86
CA PHE A 37 -13.12 8.95 -6.17
C PHE A 37 -12.27 8.96 -4.92
N ALA A 38 -10.95 8.84 -5.10
CA ALA A 38 -10.01 8.94 -3.99
C ALA A 38 -8.74 9.71 -4.37
N LEU A 39 -8.06 10.20 -3.33
CA LEU A 39 -6.72 10.78 -3.38
C LEU A 39 -5.79 9.85 -2.61
N VAL A 40 -4.54 9.73 -3.06
CA VAL A 40 -3.52 8.91 -2.38
C VAL A 40 -2.54 9.83 -1.66
N GLY A 41 -2.46 9.71 -0.34
CA GLY A 41 -1.39 10.28 0.47
C GLY A 41 -0.38 9.21 0.88
N MET A 42 0.92 9.48 0.78
CA MET A 42 1.96 8.52 1.15
C MET A 42 3.18 9.19 1.80
N ASP A 43 3.92 8.43 2.61
CA ASP A 43 5.24 8.87 3.06
C ASP A 43 6.22 8.93 1.89
N GLY A 44 7.15 9.88 1.95
CA GLY A 44 8.24 9.99 1.01
C GLY A 44 8.48 11.41 0.52
N ASN A 45 9.27 11.51 -0.53
CA ASN A 45 9.75 12.77 -1.09
C ASN A 45 9.59 12.85 -2.61
N GLY A 46 8.86 11.92 -3.21
CA GLY A 46 8.64 11.87 -4.66
C GLY A 46 9.88 11.56 -5.51
N THR A 47 10.96 11.02 -4.92
CA THR A 47 12.19 10.74 -5.68
C THR A 47 12.16 9.43 -6.46
N GLU A 48 11.19 8.54 -6.18
CA GLU A 48 10.99 7.27 -6.89
C GLU A 48 9.89 7.45 -7.96
N PRO A 49 10.24 7.51 -9.27
CA PRO A 49 9.29 7.87 -10.33
C PRO A 49 8.14 6.88 -10.53
N SER A 50 8.36 5.61 -10.15
CA SER A 50 7.38 4.53 -10.39
C SER A 50 6.02 4.79 -9.76
N TYR A 51 5.95 5.58 -8.67
CA TYR A 51 4.67 5.96 -8.06
C TYR A 51 3.87 6.91 -8.95
N PHE A 52 4.53 7.85 -9.62
CA PHE A 52 3.89 8.74 -10.60
C PHE A 52 3.49 7.96 -11.84
N ASP A 53 4.40 7.12 -12.35
CA ASP A 53 4.16 6.33 -13.56
C ASP A 53 2.93 5.41 -13.39
N ALA A 54 2.75 4.80 -12.22
CA ALA A 54 1.58 3.98 -11.91
C ALA A 54 0.26 4.76 -12.00
N HIS A 55 0.20 5.98 -11.45
CA HIS A 55 -1.01 6.83 -11.52
C HIS A 55 -1.27 7.36 -12.93
N ARG A 56 -0.19 7.70 -13.65
CA ARG A 56 -0.27 8.21 -15.03
C ARG A 56 -0.56 7.10 -16.04
N GLY A 57 -0.34 5.83 -15.69
CA GLY A 57 -0.71 4.66 -16.46
C GLY A 57 -2.20 4.32 -16.43
N LEU A 58 -2.97 4.86 -15.47
CA LEU A 58 -4.41 4.64 -15.37
C LEU A 58 -5.18 5.22 -16.56
N LYS A 59 -6.28 4.57 -16.91
CA LYS A 59 -7.09 4.93 -18.08
C LYS A 59 -7.86 6.23 -17.82
N LEU A 60 -7.46 7.31 -18.48
CA LEU A 60 -7.98 8.67 -18.22
C LEU A 60 -9.51 8.83 -18.29
N ASP A 61 -10.21 8.04 -19.10
CA ASP A 61 -11.67 8.14 -19.27
C ASP A 61 -12.48 7.52 -18.12
N THR A 62 -11.84 6.69 -17.30
CA THR A 62 -12.46 5.88 -16.24
C THR A 62 -11.74 6.02 -14.92
N ARG A 63 -10.57 6.66 -14.91
CA ARG A 63 -9.73 6.95 -13.75
C ARG A 63 -10.53 7.58 -12.62
N ARG A 64 -10.51 6.92 -11.47
CA ARG A 64 -11.15 7.33 -10.21
C ARG A 64 -10.15 7.75 -9.13
N LEU A 65 -8.87 7.40 -9.29
CA LEU A 65 -7.79 7.96 -8.46
C LEU A 65 -7.36 9.32 -9.01
N ILE A 66 -7.54 10.39 -8.23
CA ILE A 66 -7.28 11.77 -8.68
C ILE A 66 -5.81 12.13 -8.47
N GLU A 67 -5.19 12.71 -9.50
CA GLU A 67 -3.81 13.24 -9.51
C GLU A 67 -2.71 12.24 -9.10
N ASP A 68 -1.47 12.69 -9.15
CA ASP A 68 -0.32 11.93 -8.63
C ASP A 68 -0.38 11.80 -7.10
N PRO A 69 0.31 10.81 -6.49
CA PRO A 69 0.28 10.65 -5.05
C PRO A 69 0.87 11.86 -4.33
N MET A 70 0.20 12.27 -3.25
CA MET A 70 0.62 13.37 -2.40
C MET A 70 1.62 12.87 -1.36
N PHE A 71 2.87 13.31 -1.50
CA PHE A 71 3.94 12.95 -0.58
C PHE A 71 3.93 13.86 0.66
N HIS A 72 3.93 13.25 1.83
CA HIS A 72 4.05 13.94 3.11
C HIS A 72 5.30 13.49 3.85
N ASP A 73 5.98 14.43 4.51
CA ASP A 73 7.02 14.08 5.48
C ASP A 73 6.37 13.40 6.68
N SER A 74 6.64 12.10 6.87
CA SER A 74 6.14 11.31 8.01
C SER A 74 6.39 11.95 9.37
N LYS A 75 7.44 12.78 9.55
CA LYS A 75 7.67 13.50 10.82
C LYS A 75 6.62 14.55 11.12
N ARG A 76 5.87 15.00 10.12
CA ARG A 76 4.91 16.10 10.22
C ARG A 76 3.46 15.69 9.97
N SER A 77 3.22 14.47 9.47
CA SER A 77 1.88 13.95 9.17
C SER A 77 1.48 12.85 10.15
N GLN A 78 0.57 13.17 11.07
CA GLN A 78 -0.01 12.17 11.98
C GLN A 78 -0.81 11.10 11.22
N TRP A 79 -1.46 11.48 10.11
CA TRP A 79 -2.17 10.53 9.24
C TRP A 79 -1.24 9.50 8.61
N THR A 80 -0.07 9.94 8.15
CA THR A 80 0.96 9.05 7.61
C THR A 80 1.50 8.12 8.69
N GLN A 81 1.76 8.63 9.90
CA GLN A 81 2.18 7.80 11.04
C GLN A 81 1.13 6.73 11.41
N MET A 82 -0.16 7.08 11.37
CA MET A 82 -1.24 6.12 11.60
C MET A 82 -1.30 5.07 10.49
N ALA A 83 -1.17 5.46 9.23
CA ALA A 83 -1.13 4.54 8.09
C ALA A 83 0.06 3.58 8.18
N ASP A 84 1.24 4.07 8.55
CA ASP A 84 2.45 3.26 8.76
C ASP A 84 2.25 2.24 9.89
N LEU A 85 1.59 2.63 10.98
CA LEU A 85 1.27 1.71 12.07
C LEU A 85 0.32 0.60 11.60
N VAL A 86 -0.73 0.94 10.84
CA VAL A 86 -1.66 -0.05 10.26
C VAL A 86 -0.90 -1.00 9.33
N ALA A 87 -0.06 -0.47 8.45
CA ALA A 87 0.76 -1.27 7.53
C ALA A 87 1.73 -2.20 8.29
N TYR A 88 2.36 -1.71 9.36
CA TYR A 88 3.26 -2.51 10.20
C TYR A 88 2.54 -3.63 10.94
N ILE A 89 1.34 -3.36 11.48
CA ILE A 89 0.51 -4.39 12.14
C ILE A 89 0.12 -5.48 11.13
N ALA A 90 -0.37 -5.10 9.95
CA ALA A 90 -0.69 -6.04 8.88
C ALA A 90 0.54 -6.84 8.43
N TYR A 91 1.70 -6.20 8.30
CA TYR A 91 2.97 -6.88 8.00
C TYR A 91 3.35 -7.92 9.05
N CYS A 92 3.24 -7.61 10.35
CA CYS A 92 3.56 -8.56 11.43
C CYS A 92 2.62 -9.76 11.46
N HIS A 93 1.38 -9.59 10.97
CA HIS A 93 0.41 -10.66 10.84
C HIS A 93 0.71 -11.59 9.65
N VAL A 94 1.04 -11.01 8.49
CA VAL A 94 1.36 -11.76 7.25
C VAL A 94 2.75 -12.40 7.33
N ASP A 95 3.77 -11.68 7.80
CA ASP A 95 5.13 -12.17 8.02
C ASP A 95 5.43 -12.29 9.51
N ARG A 96 5.12 -13.45 10.07
CA ARG A 96 5.40 -13.80 11.46
C ARG A 96 6.89 -14.02 11.73
N HIS A 97 7.71 -12.99 11.49
CA HIS A 97 9.13 -13.03 11.80
C HIS A 97 9.34 -13.08 13.33
N PRO A 98 10.24 -13.94 13.86
CA PRO A 98 10.39 -14.13 15.31
C PRO A 98 10.65 -12.85 16.11
N ARG A 99 11.38 -11.88 15.53
CA ARG A 99 11.62 -10.57 16.16
C ARG A 99 10.37 -9.74 16.43
N ASN A 100 9.26 -10.05 15.75
CA ASN A 100 8.00 -9.34 15.84
C ASN A 100 6.93 -10.18 16.55
N GLU A 101 7.31 -11.23 17.29
CA GLU A 101 6.37 -12.12 17.99
C GLU A 101 5.40 -11.37 18.91
N PHE A 102 5.88 -10.31 19.56
CA PHE A 102 5.06 -9.43 20.40
C PHE A 102 3.89 -8.77 19.67
N ALA A 103 3.93 -8.71 18.33
CA ALA A 103 2.96 -8.03 17.48
C ALA A 103 2.13 -8.97 16.59
N TRP A 104 2.35 -10.29 16.62
CA TRP A 104 1.64 -11.23 15.71
C TRP A 104 0.12 -11.20 15.86
N GLU A 105 -0.35 -10.97 17.08
CA GLU A 105 -1.79 -10.96 17.41
C GLU A 105 -2.41 -9.55 17.33
N TRP A 106 -1.63 -8.51 17.01
CA TRP A 106 -2.12 -7.13 16.96
C TRP A 106 -3.15 -6.92 15.85
N TYR A 107 -2.99 -7.56 14.70
CA TYR A 107 -3.97 -7.45 13.61
C TYR A 107 -5.33 -8.01 14.04
N ALA A 108 -5.34 -9.21 14.61
CA ALA A 108 -6.56 -9.83 15.12
C ALA A 108 -7.20 -8.97 16.23
N ALA A 109 -6.38 -8.41 17.13
CA ALA A 109 -6.86 -7.60 18.25
C ALA A 109 -7.38 -6.21 17.87
N PHE A 110 -6.77 -5.55 16.87
CA PHE A 110 -7.01 -4.12 16.62
C PHE A 110 -7.54 -3.77 15.22
N LEU A 111 -7.29 -4.61 14.20
CA LEU A 111 -7.62 -4.28 12.81
C LEU A 111 -8.70 -5.18 12.21
N SER A 112 -8.80 -6.45 12.61
CA SER A 112 -9.73 -7.42 12.01
C SER A 112 -11.19 -6.96 11.98
N GLY A 113 -11.65 -6.27 13.04
CA GLY A 113 -13.02 -5.74 13.10
C GLY A 113 -13.30 -4.55 12.17
N SER A 114 -12.25 -3.91 11.65
CA SER A 114 -12.33 -2.79 10.70
C SER A 114 -11.95 -3.19 9.27
N ASP A 115 -11.41 -4.40 9.08
CA ASP A 115 -11.09 -4.92 7.76
C ASP A 115 -12.37 -5.49 7.12
N PRO A 116 -12.82 -4.95 5.97
CA PRO A 116 -14.05 -5.41 5.31
C PRO A 116 -13.98 -6.89 4.87
N PHE A 117 -12.77 -7.44 4.71
CA PHE A 117 -12.56 -8.84 4.37
C PHE A 117 -12.17 -9.70 5.58
N GLY A 118 -11.95 -9.08 6.75
CA GLY A 118 -11.54 -9.74 7.99
C GLY A 118 -10.09 -10.24 8.02
N GLU A 119 -9.40 -10.24 6.88
CA GLU A 119 -7.99 -10.64 6.74
C GLU A 119 -7.31 -9.96 5.53
N PRO A 120 -5.97 -9.79 5.55
CA PRO A 120 -5.25 -9.19 4.42
C PRO A 120 -5.39 -10.01 3.15
N GLN A 121 -5.85 -9.37 2.08
CA GLN A 121 -6.05 -10.03 0.79
C GLN A 121 -4.76 -10.04 -0.05
N PRO A 122 -4.45 -11.16 -0.74
CA PRO A 122 -3.35 -11.18 -1.69
C PRO A 122 -3.63 -10.17 -2.81
N LEU A 123 -2.58 -9.50 -3.27
CA LEU A 123 -2.64 -8.75 -4.51
C LEU A 123 -2.42 -9.75 -5.64
N ASN A 124 -3.50 -10.13 -6.33
CA ASN A 124 -3.41 -11.00 -7.49
C ASN A 124 -2.62 -10.26 -8.57
N SER A 125 -1.40 -10.71 -8.83
CA SER A 125 -0.53 -10.26 -9.93
C SER A 125 -0.71 -11.14 -11.16
#